data_AF-A0A3M1JYK3-F1
#
_entry.id   AF-A0A3M1JYK3-F1
#
_cell.length_a   1.000
_cell.length_b   1.000
_cell.length_c   1.000
_cell.angle_alpha   90.00
_cell.angle_beta   90.00
_cell.angle_gamma   90.00
#
_symmetry.space_group_name_H-M   'P 1'
#
loop_
_entity.id
_entity.type
_entity.pdbx_description
1 polymer ?
#
loop_
_entity_poly.entity_id
_entity_poly.type
_entity_poly.pdbx_seq_one_letter_code
_entity_poly.pdbx_strand_id
1 'polypeptide(L)'
;MRRAKQNPEGRYAALDAMRAAAISILLSCPMRVANLAALDLKRHVRQRRGGRYPLYSIRIEGCEVKNGTPIEADFGVEVSRILQTYIQQFRPMLTEAPSTALFPQRSTGAPRRPGTLSQDLSAAILRETGLMVHAHLFRHLAAKLFLDASPGEYETVRRILGHKKLETTVQFYSRLTSKKAVERYEDVVLAPMRGKGDG
;
A
#
# COMPACT_ATOMS: atom_id res chain seq x y z
N MET A 1 -6.64 12.16 5.19
CA MET A 1 -5.91 13.14 6.04
C MET A 1 -6.58 14.51 6.08
N ARG A 2 -7.07 15.09 4.96
CA ARG A 2 -7.77 16.39 4.97
C ARG A 2 -8.96 16.44 5.94
N ARG A 3 -9.86 15.43 5.90
CA ARG A 3 -10.99 15.31 6.85
C ARG A 3 -10.56 15.31 8.32
N ALA A 4 -9.54 14.51 8.65
CA ALA A 4 -8.99 14.47 10.01
C ALA A 4 -8.44 15.83 10.48
N LYS A 5 -7.93 16.65 9.56
CA LYS A 5 -7.43 18.00 9.87
C LYS A 5 -8.54 19.05 9.97
N GLN A 6 -9.71 18.83 9.38
CA GLN A 6 -10.83 19.77 9.42
C GLN A 6 -11.51 19.81 10.79
N ASN A 7 -11.56 18.68 11.47
CA ASN A 7 -12.02 18.60 12.85
C ASN A 7 -11.07 17.68 13.63
N PRO A 8 -9.92 18.18 14.09
CA PRO A 8 -8.87 17.34 14.67
C PRO A 8 -9.24 16.80 16.06
N GLU A 9 -10.20 17.45 16.72
CA GLU A 9 -10.63 17.10 18.06
C GLU A 9 -11.73 16.04 17.99
N GLY A 10 -11.30 14.78 17.92
CA GLY A 10 -12.24 13.70 18.08
C GLY A 10 -11.79 12.37 17.50
N ARG A 11 -12.44 11.33 18.01
CA ARG A 11 -12.21 9.95 17.63
C ARG A 11 -12.46 9.70 16.13
N TYR A 12 -13.44 10.36 15.53
CA TYR A 12 -13.72 10.23 14.10
C TYR A 12 -12.56 10.76 13.25
N ALA A 13 -11.95 11.88 13.66
CA ALA A 13 -10.75 12.42 13.04
C ALA A 13 -9.58 11.44 13.13
N ALA A 14 -9.40 10.84 14.31
CA ALA A 14 -8.37 9.84 14.52
C ALA A 14 -8.55 8.59 13.65
N LEU A 15 -9.79 8.13 13.46
CA LEU A 15 -10.10 7.03 12.54
C LEU A 15 -9.85 7.43 11.07
N ASP A 16 -10.17 8.65 10.67
CA ASP A 16 -9.89 9.16 9.32
C ASP A 16 -8.38 9.31 9.06
N ALA A 17 -7.60 9.72 10.05
CA ALA A 17 -6.14 9.75 9.99
C ALA A 17 -5.56 8.34 9.91
N MET A 18 -6.10 7.39 10.70
CA MET A 18 -5.73 5.98 10.69
C MET A 18 -5.93 5.36 9.31
N ARG A 19 -7.11 5.55 8.72
CA ARG A 19 -7.44 5.06 7.37
C ARG A 19 -6.50 5.66 6.33
N ALA A 20 -6.23 6.96 6.40
CA ALA A 20 -5.30 7.62 5.50
C ALA A 20 -3.89 7.03 5.60
N ALA A 21 -3.37 6.84 6.81
CA ALA A 21 -2.05 6.23 7.01
C ALA A 21 -2.00 4.78 6.49
N ALA A 22 -3.02 3.98 6.77
CA ALA A 22 -3.11 2.60 6.29
C ALA A 22 -3.16 2.53 4.75
N ILE A 23 -3.95 3.38 4.10
CA ILE A 23 -4.05 3.44 2.64
C ILE A 23 -2.71 3.90 2.03
N SER A 24 -2.07 4.93 2.60
CA SER A 24 -0.75 5.39 2.13
C SER A 24 0.32 4.31 2.24
N ILE A 25 0.30 3.50 3.31
CA ILE A 25 1.18 2.34 3.45
C ILE A 25 0.87 1.31 2.36
N LEU A 26 -0.40 0.95 2.14
CA LEU A 26 -0.79 -0.04 1.14
C LEU A 26 -0.48 0.39 -0.31
N LEU A 27 -0.53 1.69 -0.61
CA LEU A 27 -0.10 2.25 -1.89
C LEU A 27 1.40 2.10 -2.12
N SER A 28 2.18 2.28 -1.05
CA SER A 28 3.65 2.25 -1.13
C SER A 28 4.20 0.82 -1.01
N CYS A 29 3.53 -0.01 -0.22
CA CYS A 29 3.89 -1.38 0.08
C CYS A 29 2.60 -2.20 0.18
N PRO A 30 2.13 -2.77 -0.94
CA PRO A 30 0.92 -3.55 -0.94
C PRO A 30 1.24 -4.85 -0.19
N MET A 31 0.98 -4.89 1.12
CA MET A 31 1.17 -6.02 2.03
C MET A 31 -0.17 -6.72 2.33
N ARG A 32 -0.15 -7.91 2.94
CA ARG A 32 -1.39 -8.60 3.34
C ARG A 32 -2.04 -7.80 4.47
N VAL A 33 -3.37 -7.77 4.53
CA VAL A 33 -4.08 -7.04 5.60
C VAL A 33 -3.75 -7.56 6.99
N ALA A 34 -3.43 -8.85 7.12
CA ALA A 34 -2.94 -9.43 8.37
C ALA A 34 -1.62 -8.79 8.82
N ASN A 35 -0.67 -8.61 7.90
CA ASN A 35 0.61 -7.96 8.19
C ASN A 35 0.42 -6.48 8.51
N LEU A 36 -0.43 -5.79 7.73
CA LEU A 36 -0.77 -4.39 7.98
C LEU A 36 -1.36 -4.20 9.38
N ALA A 37 -2.31 -5.05 9.75
CA ALA A 37 -2.98 -4.99 11.05
C ALA A 37 -2.04 -5.29 12.21
N ALA A 38 -1.05 -6.17 12.00
CA ALA A 38 -0.03 -6.56 12.98
C ALA A 38 1.17 -5.60 13.06
N LEU A 39 1.19 -4.50 12.28
CA LEU A 39 2.27 -3.53 12.34
C LEU A 39 2.44 -2.97 13.77
N ASP A 40 3.69 -2.84 14.19
CA ASP A 40 4.08 -2.42 15.53
C ASP A 40 5.12 -1.32 15.43
N LEU A 41 4.95 -0.26 16.22
CA LEU A 41 5.78 0.94 16.20
C LEU A 41 7.22 0.68 16.62
N LYS A 42 7.48 -0.28 17.51
CA LYS A 42 8.83 -0.59 17.99
C LYS A 42 9.51 -1.64 17.13
N ARG A 43 8.74 -2.62 16.64
CA ARG A 43 9.29 -3.76 15.90
C ARG A 43 9.40 -3.50 14.40
N HIS A 44 8.37 -2.91 13.81
CA HIS A 44 8.20 -2.88 12.35
C HIS A 44 8.47 -1.51 11.75
N VAL A 45 8.19 -0.43 12.48
CA VAL A 45 8.33 0.94 11.98
C VAL A 45 9.69 1.51 12.38
N ARG A 46 10.46 1.95 11.39
CA ARG A 46 11.74 2.63 11.62
C ARG A 46 11.63 4.08 11.18
N GLN A 47 12.19 4.97 11.99
CA GLN A 47 12.31 6.39 11.67
C GLN A 47 13.78 6.68 11.36
N ARG A 48 14.08 7.10 10.13
CA ARG A 48 15.41 7.61 9.78
C ARG A 48 15.45 9.12 10.06
N ARG A 49 16.39 9.53 10.90
CA ARG A 49 16.69 10.93 11.22
C ARG A 49 17.95 11.33 10.46
N GLY A 50 17.96 12.50 9.82
CA GLY A 50 19.13 12.96 9.04
C GLY A 50 18.81 13.86 7.84
N GLY A 51 17.54 14.06 7.49
CA GLY A 51 17.09 15.03 6.48
C GLY A 51 16.18 16.10 7.07
N ARG A 52 15.77 17.08 6.23
CA ARG A 52 14.84 18.17 6.61
C ARG A 52 13.50 17.68 7.17
N TYR A 53 13.09 16.45 6.83
CA TYR A 53 11.89 15.81 7.34
C TYR A 53 12.21 14.37 7.79
N PRO A 54 11.57 13.86 8.87
CA PRO A 54 11.73 12.47 9.26
C PRO A 54 11.17 11.55 8.19
N LEU A 55 11.96 10.57 7.76
CA LEU A 55 11.53 9.54 6.82
C LEU A 55 11.21 8.26 7.59
N TYR A 56 10.14 7.59 7.18
CA TYR A 56 9.71 6.33 7.77
C TYR A 56 9.99 5.18 6.82
N SER A 57 10.28 4.01 7.39
CA SER A 57 10.30 2.75 6.67
C SER A 57 9.63 1.65 7.47
N ILE A 58 9.18 0.60 6.78
CA ILE A 58 8.64 -0.61 7.38
C ILE A 58 9.57 -1.76 7.08
N ARG A 59 9.84 -2.57 8.11
CA ARG A 59 10.47 -3.88 7.99
C ARG A 59 9.71 -4.92 8.78
N ILE A 60 9.31 -6.00 8.12
CA ILE A 60 8.69 -7.18 8.73
C ILE A 60 9.57 -8.37 8.40
N GLU A 61 10.03 -9.08 9.43
CA GLU A 61 10.90 -10.25 9.24
C GLU A 61 10.15 -11.40 8.58
N GLY A 62 10.88 -12.21 7.80
CA GLY A 62 10.27 -13.28 7.00
C GLY A 62 9.48 -14.30 7.83
N CYS A 63 9.88 -14.56 9.08
CA CYS A 63 9.17 -15.45 10.00
C CYS A 63 7.75 -14.99 10.35
N GLU A 64 7.46 -13.69 10.20
CA GLU A 64 6.15 -13.09 10.46
C GLU A 64 5.29 -13.01 9.19
N VAL A 65 5.84 -13.42 8.05
CA VAL A 65 5.17 -13.37 6.76
C VAL A 65 4.87 -14.79 6.29
N LYS A 66 3.63 -15.05 5.87
CA LYS A 66 3.17 -16.36 5.40
C LYS A 66 4.07 -17.01 4.33
N ASN A 67 4.77 -16.22 3.52
CA ASN A 67 5.67 -16.72 2.48
C ASN A 67 7.14 -16.83 2.94
N GLY A 68 7.50 -16.46 4.17
CA GLY A 68 8.88 -16.46 4.63
C GLY A 68 9.75 -15.35 4.05
N THR A 69 9.21 -14.48 3.19
CA THR A 69 9.96 -13.40 2.54
C THR A 69 9.78 -12.12 3.37
N PRO A 70 10.86 -11.50 3.86
CA PRO A 70 10.76 -10.26 4.60
C PRO A 70 10.13 -9.17 3.73
N ILE A 71 9.39 -8.27 4.37
CA ILE A 71 8.78 -7.12 3.71
C ILE A 71 9.57 -5.89 4.14
N GLU A 72 10.11 -5.18 3.17
CA GLU A 72 10.81 -3.92 3.39
C GLU A 72 10.24 -2.84 2.46
N ALA A 73 10.00 -1.66 3.02
CA ALA A 73 9.54 -0.51 2.25
C ALA A 73 10.07 0.79 2.87
N ASP A 74 10.81 1.56 2.09
CA ASP A 74 11.18 2.94 2.43
C ASP A 74 10.12 3.90 1.87
N PHE A 75 9.67 4.85 2.69
CA PHE A 75 8.63 5.78 2.30
C PHE A 75 9.19 7.15 1.89
N GLY A 76 8.62 7.70 0.82
CA GLY A 76 8.86 9.08 0.42
C GLY A 76 8.36 10.10 1.45
N VAL A 77 8.67 11.37 1.20
CA VAL A 77 8.39 12.49 2.12
C VAL A 77 6.89 12.62 2.43
N GLU A 78 6.02 12.47 1.43
CA GLU A 78 4.57 12.65 1.62
C GLU A 78 3.96 11.59 2.54
N VAL A 79 4.24 10.31 2.25
CA VAL A 79 3.77 9.17 3.04
C VAL A 79 4.34 9.24 4.47
N SER A 80 5.61 9.60 4.60
CA SER A 80 6.26 9.83 5.89
C SER A 80 5.58 10.94 6.69
N ARG A 81 5.16 12.04 6.05
CA ARG A 81 4.40 13.14 6.70
C ARG A 81 3.04 12.67 7.19
N ILE A 82 2.33 11.87 6.40
CA ILE A 82 1.03 11.29 6.78
C ILE A 82 1.20 10.36 7.98
N LEU A 83 2.20 9.48 7.94
CA LEU A 83 2.52 8.56 9.04
C LEU A 83 2.90 9.31 10.31
N GLN A 84 3.77 10.30 10.22
CA GLN A 84 4.18 11.11 11.36
C GLN A 84 2.97 11.77 12.02
N THR A 85 2.13 12.44 11.22
CA THR A 85 0.93 13.13 11.69
C THR A 85 0.01 12.14 12.41
N TYR A 86 -0.24 10.98 11.80
CA TYR A 86 -1.05 9.94 12.42
C TYR A 86 -0.44 9.44 13.74
N ILE A 87 0.83 9.04 13.75
CA ILE A 87 1.49 8.43 14.91
C ILE A 87 1.56 9.41 16.09
N GLN A 88 1.88 10.68 15.82
CA GLN A 88 2.13 11.67 16.87
C GLN A 88 0.85 12.34 17.39
N GLN A 89 -0.13 12.60 16.51
CA GLN A 89 -1.31 13.41 16.88
C GLN A 89 -2.56 12.56 17.08
N PHE A 90 -2.83 11.63 16.15
CA PHE A 90 -4.14 10.95 16.08
C PHE A 90 -4.15 9.56 16.72
N ARG A 91 -3.05 8.81 16.63
CA ARG A 91 -2.95 7.46 17.20
C ARG A 91 -3.20 7.45 18.72
N PRO A 92 -2.68 8.40 19.53
CA PRO A 92 -2.97 8.44 20.96
C PRO A 92 -4.46 8.58 21.29
N MET A 93 -5.26 9.15 20.38
CA MET A 93 -6.71 9.31 20.55
C MET A 93 -7.51 8.01 20.26
N LEU A 94 -6.87 6.99 19.68
CA LEU A 94 -7.56 5.75 19.31
C LEU A 94 -7.72 4.78 20.48
N THR A 95 -6.78 4.80 21.42
CA THR A 95 -6.74 3.94 22.61
C THR A 95 -6.04 4.66 23.76
N GLU A 96 -6.58 4.49 24.96
CA GLU A 96 -5.94 4.94 26.21
C GLU A 96 -5.04 3.84 26.80
N ALA A 97 -5.17 2.59 26.30
CA ALA A 97 -4.37 1.48 26.76
C ALA A 97 -2.91 1.61 26.26
N PRO A 98 -1.91 1.28 27.10
CA PRO A 98 -0.52 1.20 26.68
C PRO A 98 -0.38 0.23 25.49
N SER A 99 0.06 0.74 24.35
CA SER A 99 0.15 -0.06 23.12
C SER A 99 1.24 0.44 22.20
N THR A 100 1.93 -0.50 21.57
CA THR A 100 2.87 -0.27 20.46
C THR A 100 2.27 -0.61 19.10
N ALA A 101 1.06 -1.17 19.04
CA ALA A 101 0.40 -1.52 17.78
C ALA A 101 0.17 -0.27 16.92
N LEU A 102 0.62 -0.26 15.66
CA LEU A 102 0.44 0.89 14.77
C LEU A 102 -1.05 1.24 14.60
N PHE A 103 -1.91 0.22 14.55
CA PHE A 103 -3.37 0.36 14.47
C PHE A 103 -4.04 -0.33 15.67
N PRO A 104 -4.17 0.37 16.82
CA PRO A 104 -4.68 -0.25 18.03
C PRO A 104 -6.21 -0.37 18.05
N GLN A 105 -6.68 -1.41 18.75
CA GLN A 105 -8.05 -1.53 19.22
C GLN A 105 -8.27 -0.58 20.40
N ARG A 106 -9.47 -0.01 20.51
CA ARG A 106 -9.79 0.96 21.55
C ARG A 106 -9.61 0.39 22.95
N SER A 107 -10.32 -0.70 23.23
CA SER A 107 -10.52 -1.26 24.57
C SER A 107 -9.27 -1.90 25.14
N THR A 108 -8.46 -2.54 24.29
CA THR A 108 -7.34 -3.38 24.74
C THR A 108 -5.99 -2.83 24.35
N GLY A 109 -5.92 -1.87 23.43
CA GLY A 109 -4.66 -1.46 22.80
C GLY A 109 -4.07 -2.53 21.86
N ALA A 110 -4.63 -3.74 21.80
CA ALA A 110 -4.14 -4.81 20.94
C ALA A 110 -4.21 -4.42 19.45
N PRO A 111 -3.42 -5.05 18.57
CA PRO A 111 -3.56 -4.86 17.13
C PRO A 111 -4.99 -5.10 16.65
N ARG A 112 -5.49 -4.27 15.73
CA ARG A 112 -6.83 -4.45 15.14
C ARG A 112 -6.96 -5.80 14.45
N ARG A 113 -8.15 -6.38 14.49
CA ARG A 113 -8.43 -7.61 13.75
C ARG A 113 -8.31 -7.33 12.25
N PRO A 114 -7.64 -8.18 11.46
CA PRO A 114 -7.43 -7.95 10.02
C PRO A 114 -8.74 -7.77 9.24
N GLY A 115 -9.77 -8.56 9.55
CA GLY A 115 -11.09 -8.45 8.91
C GLY A 115 -11.75 -7.10 9.15
N THR A 116 -11.75 -6.62 10.41
CA THR A 116 -12.31 -5.32 10.77
C THR A 116 -11.54 -4.17 10.12
N LEU A 117 -10.21 -4.24 10.09
CA LEU A 117 -9.40 -3.23 9.40
C LEU A 117 -9.70 -3.24 7.89
N SER A 118 -9.79 -4.42 7.27
CA SER A 118 -10.13 -4.52 5.84
C SER A 118 -11.49 -3.88 5.54
N GLN A 119 -12.52 -4.18 6.33
CA GLN A 119 -13.86 -3.63 6.14
C GLN A 119 -13.86 -2.11 6.30
N ASP A 120 -13.18 -1.59 7.32
CA ASP A 120 -13.08 -0.15 7.58
C ASP A 120 -12.38 0.61 6.44
N LEU A 121 -11.30 0.04 5.91
CA LEU A 121 -10.60 0.61 4.74
C LEU A 121 -11.45 0.54 3.48
N SER A 122 -12.12 -0.60 3.23
CA SER A 122 -13.02 -0.75 2.08
C SER A 122 -14.17 0.27 2.12
N ALA A 123 -14.79 0.46 3.28
CA ALA A 123 -15.87 1.45 3.45
C ALA A 123 -15.36 2.88 3.25
N ALA A 124 -14.14 3.18 3.73
CA ALA A 124 -13.53 4.48 3.50
C ALA A 124 -13.24 4.74 2.02
N ILE A 125 -12.66 3.77 1.30
CA ILE A 125 -12.37 3.90 -0.12
C ILE A 125 -13.67 4.06 -0.93
N LEU A 126 -14.68 3.24 -0.63
CA LEU A 126 -15.99 3.31 -1.30
C LEU A 126 -16.62 4.70 -1.14
N ARG A 127 -16.59 5.25 0.08
CA ARG A 127 -17.15 6.58 0.33
C ARG A 127 -16.43 7.68 -0.43
N GLU A 128 -15.11 7.64 -0.51
CA GLU A 128 -14.32 8.73 -1.12
C GLU A 128 -14.15 8.59 -2.64
N THR A 129 -14.34 7.39 -3.20
CA THR A 129 -14.06 7.11 -4.63
C THR A 129 -15.23 6.50 -5.38
N GLY A 130 -16.27 6.01 -4.69
CA GLY A 130 -17.33 5.20 -5.27
C GLY A 130 -16.93 3.76 -5.61
N LEU A 131 -15.68 3.36 -5.37
CA LEU A 131 -15.15 2.04 -5.74
C LEU A 131 -15.13 1.07 -4.56
N MET A 132 -15.70 -0.12 -4.76
CA MET A 132 -15.59 -1.20 -3.78
C MET A 132 -14.21 -1.87 -3.90
N VAL A 133 -13.31 -1.53 -2.97
CA VAL A 133 -11.94 -2.07 -2.97
C VAL A 133 -11.65 -2.82 -1.68
N HIS A 134 -11.38 -4.12 -1.79
CA HIS A 134 -10.85 -4.94 -0.69
C HIS A 134 -9.32 -4.91 -0.66
N ALA A 135 -8.69 -5.22 0.48
CA ALA A 135 -7.22 -5.21 0.58
C ALA A 135 -6.52 -6.11 -0.45
N HIS A 136 -7.15 -7.23 -0.83
CA HIS A 136 -6.71 -8.06 -1.95
C HIS A 136 -6.85 -7.34 -3.31
N LEU A 137 -7.96 -6.65 -3.53
CA LEU A 137 -8.16 -5.85 -4.74
C LEU A 137 -7.15 -4.69 -4.82
N PHE A 138 -6.69 -4.14 -3.69
CA PHE A 138 -5.65 -3.12 -3.68
C PHE A 138 -4.32 -3.64 -4.24
N ARG A 139 -3.91 -4.85 -3.83
CA ARG A 139 -2.74 -5.53 -4.43
C ARG A 139 -2.92 -5.74 -5.92
N HIS A 140 -4.12 -6.16 -6.34
CA HIS A 140 -4.41 -6.40 -7.75
C HIS A 140 -4.46 -5.11 -8.57
N LEU A 141 -5.04 -4.05 -8.02
CA LEU A 141 -5.14 -2.75 -8.65
C LEU A 141 -3.76 -2.12 -8.81
N ALA A 142 -2.92 -2.13 -7.76
CA ALA A 142 -1.56 -1.61 -7.85
C ALA A 142 -0.74 -2.34 -8.93
N ALA A 143 -0.81 -3.67 -8.94
CA ALA A 143 -0.15 -4.49 -9.96
C ALA A 143 -0.68 -4.23 -11.37
N LYS A 144 -2.01 -4.10 -11.52
CA LYS A 144 -2.66 -3.84 -12.80
C LYS A 144 -2.32 -2.45 -13.32
N LEU A 145 -2.39 -1.41 -12.50
CA LEU A 145 -2.00 -0.04 -12.87
C LEU A 145 -0.52 0.05 -13.25
N PHE A 146 0.35 -0.66 -12.53
CA PHE A 146 1.76 -0.72 -12.88
C PHE A 146 1.99 -1.41 -14.22
N LEU A 147 1.41 -2.60 -14.46
CA LEU A 147 1.53 -3.31 -15.74
C LEU A 147 0.82 -2.59 -16.89
N ASP A 148 -0.19 -1.77 -16.58
CA ASP A 148 -0.84 -0.91 -17.54
C ASP A 148 0.12 0.20 -18.05
N ALA A 149 0.97 0.74 -17.18
CA ALA A 149 1.98 1.74 -17.54
C ALA A 149 3.29 1.10 -18.08
N SER A 150 3.64 -0.08 -17.56
CA SER A 150 4.84 -0.84 -17.91
C SER A 150 4.48 -2.30 -18.30
N PRO A 151 3.93 -2.52 -19.51
CA PRO A 151 3.57 -3.86 -19.95
C PRO A 151 4.77 -4.82 -19.97
N GLY A 152 4.61 -6.01 -19.39
CA GLY A 152 5.63 -7.06 -19.41
C GLY A 152 6.55 -7.11 -18.18
N GLU A 153 6.54 -6.10 -17.31
CA GLU A 153 7.37 -6.06 -16.10
C GLU A 153 6.85 -6.93 -14.93
N TYR A 154 6.56 -8.21 -15.22
CA TYR A 154 5.97 -9.14 -14.26
C TYR A 154 6.89 -9.48 -13.09
N GLU A 155 8.22 -9.45 -13.26
CA GLU A 155 9.17 -9.70 -12.17
C GLU A 155 9.18 -8.55 -11.16
N THR A 156 9.06 -7.29 -11.61
CA THR A 156 8.89 -6.12 -10.74
C THR A 156 7.62 -6.26 -9.90
N VAL A 157 6.50 -6.62 -10.53
CA VAL A 157 5.23 -6.88 -9.82
C VAL A 157 5.34 -8.05 -8.86
N ARG A 158 6.00 -9.15 -9.26
CA ARG A 158 6.21 -10.31 -8.37
C ARG A 158 6.96 -9.90 -7.11
N ARG A 159 8.01 -9.07 -7.22
CA ARG A 159 8.78 -8.57 -6.08
C ARG A 159 7.95 -7.65 -5.20
N ILE A 160 7.27 -6.65 -5.78
CA ILE A 160 6.36 -5.74 -5.06
C ILE A 160 5.26 -6.53 -4.31
N LEU A 161 4.70 -7.55 -4.96
CA LEU A 161 3.68 -8.40 -4.37
C LEU A 161 4.24 -9.56 -3.53
N GLY A 162 5.55 -9.71 -3.36
CA GLY A 162 6.16 -10.80 -2.61
C GLY A 162 5.68 -12.19 -3.05
N HIS A 163 5.38 -12.39 -4.33
CA HIS A 163 4.97 -13.70 -4.85
C HIS A 163 6.19 -14.62 -4.98
N LYS A 164 6.09 -15.84 -4.45
CA LYS A 164 7.19 -16.82 -4.53
C LYS A 164 7.48 -17.25 -5.96
N LYS A 165 6.44 -17.40 -6.79
CA LYS A 165 6.55 -17.85 -8.17
C LYS A 165 6.12 -16.74 -9.11
N LEU A 166 6.93 -16.50 -10.15
CA LEU A 166 6.59 -15.57 -11.22
C LEU A 166 5.32 -16.02 -11.97
N GLU A 167 5.14 -17.34 -12.12
CA GLU A 167 3.97 -17.96 -12.72
C GLU A 167 2.65 -17.49 -12.10
N THR A 168 2.60 -17.33 -10.77
CA THR A 168 1.41 -16.79 -10.07
C THR A 168 1.15 -15.34 -10.44
N THR A 169 2.17 -14.54 -10.75
CA THR A 169 1.97 -13.16 -11.24
C THR A 169 1.55 -13.17 -12.71
N VAL A 170 2.19 -13.98 -13.54
CA VAL A 170 1.89 -14.08 -14.97
C VAL A 170 0.47 -14.61 -15.20
N GLN A 171 0.05 -15.70 -14.56
CA GLN A 171 -1.30 -16.27 -14.74
C GLN A 171 -2.41 -15.29 -14.37
N PHE A 172 -2.20 -14.43 -13.36
CA PHE A 172 -3.21 -13.48 -12.92
C PHE A 172 -3.31 -12.24 -13.82
N TYR A 173 -2.22 -11.82 -14.46
CA TYR A 173 -2.19 -10.55 -15.21
C TYR A 173 -1.96 -10.70 -16.73
N SER A 174 -1.54 -11.86 -17.23
CA SER A 174 -1.24 -12.09 -18.66
C SER A 174 -2.48 -11.93 -19.56
N ARG A 175 -3.67 -12.26 -19.05
CA ARG A 175 -4.94 -12.10 -19.80
C ARG A 175 -5.33 -10.63 -19.98
N LEU A 176 -4.81 -9.72 -19.16
CA LEU A 176 -5.14 -8.30 -19.17
C LEU A 176 -4.24 -7.48 -20.10
N THR A 177 -3.09 -8.03 -20.51
CA THR A 177 -2.02 -7.31 -21.24
C THR A 177 -1.99 -7.61 -22.74
N SER A 178 -2.77 -8.57 -23.25
CA SER A 178 -2.72 -8.97 -24.67
C SER A 178 -3.00 -7.80 -25.63
N LYS A 179 -3.91 -6.88 -25.29
CA LYS A 179 -4.21 -5.71 -26.12
C LYS A 179 -3.04 -4.71 -26.18
N LYS A 180 -2.43 -4.41 -25.02
CA LYS A 180 -1.27 -3.50 -24.93
C LYS A 180 0.01 -4.08 -25.50
N ALA A 181 0.15 -5.40 -25.49
CA ALA A 181 1.28 -6.06 -26.14
C ALA A 181 1.25 -5.86 -27.66
N VAL A 182 0.06 -5.87 -28.27
CA VAL A 182 -0.13 -5.56 -29.69
C VAL A 182 0.15 -4.08 -29.97
N GLU A 183 -0.38 -3.16 -29.17
CA GLU A 183 -0.10 -1.72 -29.28
C GLU A 183 1.41 -1.42 -29.18
N ARG A 184 2.11 -2.07 -28.24
CA ARG A 184 3.56 -1.89 -28.08
C ARG A 184 4.38 -2.53 -29.21
N TYR A 185 3.90 -3.63 -29.79
CA TYR A 185 4.52 -4.21 -30.97
C TYR A 185 4.35 -3.29 -32.19
N GLU A 186 3.17 -2.69 -32.36
CA GLU A 186 2.94 -1.64 -33.35
C GLU A 186 3.91 -0.47 -33.16
N ASP A 187 4.04 0.07 -31.94
CA ASP A 187 4.90 1.23 -31.67
C ASP A 187 6.39 0.94 -31.84
N VAL A 188 6.87 -0.24 -31.40
CA VAL A 188 8.30 -0.57 -31.36
C VAL A 188 8.79 -1.18 -32.67
N VAL A 189 7.96 -2.00 -33.32
CA VAL A 189 8.37 -2.78 -34.50
C VAL A 189 7.78 -2.18 -35.77
N LEU A 190 6.48 -1.85 -35.78
CA LEU A 190 5.79 -1.44 -37.01
C LEU A 190 5.89 0.07 -37.29
N ALA A 191 5.89 0.93 -36.27
CA ALA A 191 5.98 2.37 -36.45
C ALA A 191 7.33 2.82 -37.05
N PRO A 192 8.49 2.27 -36.66
CA PRO A 192 9.76 2.56 -37.36
C PRO A 192 9.79 2.02 -38.79
N MET A 193 9.07 0.92 -39.06
CA MET A 193 8.98 0.32 -40.40
C MET A 193 8.07 1.10 -41.36
N ARG A 194 7.15 1.93 -40.84
CA ARG A 194 6.30 2.83 -41.63
C ARG A 194 7.04 4.08 -42.12
N GLY A 195 8.28 4.31 -41.68
CA GLY A 195 9.11 5.47 -42.01
C GLY A 195 10.39 5.13 -42.78
N LYS A 196 10.26 4.41 -43.90
CA LYS A 196 11.25 4.35 -45.00
C LYS A 196 10.51 4.09 -46.32
N GLY A 197 9.63 5.02 -46.66
CA GLY A 197 9.04 5.14 -47.98
C GLY A 197 9.30 6.55 -48.49
N ASP A 198 10.24 6.64 -49.42
CA ASP A 198 10.47 7.70 -50.41
C ASP A 198 10.85 9.11 -49.95
N GLY A 199 12.14 9.39 -50.15
CA GLY A 199 12.78 10.70 -50.20
C GLY A 199 14.19 10.52 -50.76
#